data_AF-A0A3C1UXT4-F1
#
_entry.id   AF-A0A3C1UXT4-F1
#
_cell.length_a   1.000
_cell.length_b   1.000
_cell.length_c   1.000
_cell.angle_alpha   90.00
_cell.angle_beta   90.00
_cell.angle_gamma   90.00
#
_symmetry.space_group_name_H-M   'P 1'
#
loop_
_entity.id
_entity.type
_entity.pdbx_description
1 polymer ?
#
loop_
_entity_poly.entity_id
_entity_poly.type
_entity_poly.pdbx_seq_one_letter_code
_entity_poly.pdbx_strand_id
1 'polypeptide(L)' 'MDFSEKLSNLKQQHLYRSRKVVDSAQDTKIIIDGKSLIN' A
#
# COMPACT_ATOMS: atom_id res chain seq x y z
N MET A 1 -6.08 -12.06 22.41
CA MET A 1 -5.41 -12.11 21.10
C MET A 1 -4.49 -10.91 21.01
N ASP A 2 -3.19 -11.11 20.85
CA ASP A 2 -2.24 -10.01 20.70
C ASP A 2 -2.16 -9.60 19.22
N PHE A 3 -2.58 -8.37 18.92
CA PHE A 3 -2.53 -7.84 17.56
C PHE A 3 -1.09 -7.56 17.11
N SER A 4 -0.18 -7.24 18.02
CA SER A 4 1.21 -6.92 17.72
C SER A 4 1.95 -8.13 17.17
N GLU A 5 1.69 -9.31 17.75
CA GLU A 5 2.21 -10.59 17.29
C GLU A 5 1.70 -10.91 15.88
N LYS A 6 0.39 -10.78 15.64
CA LYS A 6 -0.21 -11.00 14.32
C LYS A 6 0.38 -10.09 13.24
N LEU A 7 0.56 -8.80 13.54
CA LEU A 7 1.16 -7.85 12.60
C LEU A 7 2.62 -8.16 12.31
N SER A 8 3.38 -8.60 13.33
CA SER A 8 4.78 -9.00 13.17
C SER A 8 4.92 -10.22 12.27
N ASN A 9 4.07 -11.24 12.46
CA ASN A 9 4.03 -12.43 11.61
C ASN A 9 3.71 -12.07 10.15
N LEU A 10 2.72 -11.21 9.92
CA LEU A 10 2.40 -10.74 8.55
C LEU A 10 3.57 -10.00 7.91
N LYS A 11 4.32 -9.18 8.67
CA LYS A 11 5.50 -8.48 8.14
C LYS A 11 6.62 -9.45 7.77
N GLN A 12 6.91 -10.43 8.63
CA GLN A 12 7.94 -11.47 8.39
C GLN A 12 7.61 -12.36 7.19
N GLN A 13 6.33 -12.63 6.95
CA GLN A 13 5.86 -13.44 5.82
C GLN A 13 5.64 -12.62 4.53
N HIS A 14 5.97 -11.32 4.52
CA HIS A 14 5.68 -10.40 3.41
C HIS A 14 4.19 -10.30 3.04
N LEU A 15 3.30 -10.56 3.99
CA LEU A 15 1.84 -10.48 3.84
C LEU A 15 1.26 -9.16 4.39
N TYR A 16 2.05 -8.39 5.12
CA TYR A 16 1.64 -7.09 5.62
C TYR A 16 1.48 -6.09 4.45
N ARG A 17 0.26 -5.57 4.27
CA ARG A 17 -0.08 -4.62 3.21
C ARG A 17 -0.19 -3.20 3.76
N SER A 18 0.34 -2.24 3.01
CA SER A 18 0.11 -0.81 3.23
C SER A 18 -0.49 -0.20 1.99
N ARG A 19 -1.45 0.71 2.14
CA ARG A 19 -2.07 1.41 1.01
C ARG A 19 -1.15 2.53 0.52
N LYS A 20 -1.12 2.72 -0.80
CA LYS A 20 -0.66 3.97 -1.41
C LYS A 20 -1.85 4.93 -1.55
N VAL A 21 -1.58 6.22 -1.47
CA VAL A 21 -2.56 7.28 -1.71
C VAL A 21 -2.37 7.76 -3.16
N VAL A 22 -3.47 7.85 -3.90
CA VAL A 22 -3.48 8.33 -5.28
C VAL A 22 -4.06 9.74 -5.27
N ASP A 23 -3.30 10.70 -5.80
CA ASP A 23 -3.63 12.13 -5.78
C ASP A 23 -4.49 12.56 -6.98
N SER A 24 -4.64 11.69 -7.97
CA SER A 24 -5.44 11.91 -9.18
C SER A 24 -6.73 11.10 -9.19
N ALA A 25 -7.63 11.40 -10.12
CA ALA A 25 -8.73 10.51 -10.46
C ALA A 25 -8.22 9.16 -11.02
N GLN A 26 -9.12 8.17 -11.04
CA GLN A 26 -8.84 6.85 -11.58
C GLN A 26 -8.73 6.88 -13.11
N ASP A 27 -7.60 6.40 -13.64
CA ASP A 27 -7.34 6.28 -15.08
C ASP A 27 -6.15 5.32 -15.33
N THR A 28 -5.79 5.09 -16.59
CA THR A 28 -4.61 4.34 -17.06
C THR A 28 -3.30 4.95 -16.58
N LYS A 29 -3.29 6.27 -16.35
CA LYS A 29 -2.18 6.98 -15.69
C LYS A 29 -2.68 7.61 -14.40
N ILE A 30 -1.93 7.41 -13.32
CA ILE A 30 -2.24 7.95 -11.99
C ILE A 30 -1.07 8.75 -11.43
N ILE A 31 -1.35 9.57 -10.42
CA ILE A 31 -0.34 10.32 -9.66
C ILE A 31 -0.26 9.73 -8.26
N ILE A 32 0.94 9.27 -7.86
CA ILE A 32 1.27 8.85 -6.49
C ILE A 32 2.53 9.58 -6.07
N ASP A 33 2.53 10.21 -4.89
CA ASP A 33 3.67 10.97 -4.36
C ASP A 33 4.19 12.03 -5.37
N GLY A 34 3.27 12.68 -6.10
CA GLY A 34 3.58 13.68 -7.14
C GLY A 34 4.20 13.12 -8.43
N LYS A 35 4.36 11.81 -8.58
CA LYS A 35 4.91 11.17 -9.78
C LYS A 35 3.80 10.56 -10.64
N SER A 36 3.86 10.78 -11.96
CA SER A 36 2.97 10.13 -12.91
C SER A 36 3.45 8.69 -13.18
N LEU A 37 2.55 7.72 -12.99
CA LEU A 37 2.77 6.29 -13.14
C LEU A 37 1.67 5.69 -14.04
N ILE A 38 1.96 4.58 -14.71
CA ILE A 38 0.94 3.75 -15.33
C ILE A 38 0.27 2.93 -14.22
N ASN A 39 -1.06 2.94 -14.19
CA ASN A 39 -1.87 2.20 -13.22
C ASN A 39 -1.85 0.70 -13.51
#